data_AF-A0A392N9S7-F1
#
_entry.id   AF-A0A392N9S7-F1
#
_cell.length_a   1.000
_cell.length_b   1.000
_cell.length_c   1.000
_cell.angle_alpha   90.00
_cell.angle_beta   90.00
_cell.angle_gamma   90.00
#
_symmetry.space_group_name_H-M   'P 1'
#
loop_
_entity.id
_entity.type
_entity.pdbx_description
1 polymer ?
#
loop_
_entity_poly.entity_id
_entity_poly.type
_entity_poly.pdbx_seq_one_letter_code
_entity_poly.pdbx_strand_id
1 'polypeptide(L)'
;MGSPMAHIINALKKMLLKGPEYLLREVESFSSFVDDLRDYSWRLSSHESCFLQRLLRLRTELVDDVPLIFSAEEADRQHRKVMSALFDQTWFVKESMRMYESNLAAYFHEEENCDAKAIKLRGYLARLEGRKKELQISVKEDVAKLLEKRHLLLEL
;
A
#
# COMPACT_ATOMS: atom_id res chain seq x y z
N MET A 1 15.08 -63.04 -11.56
CA MET A 1 15.33 -61.63 -11.21
C MET A 1 15.07 -60.79 -12.45
N GLY A 2 14.27 -59.73 -12.36
CA GLY A 2 13.88 -58.92 -13.52
C GLY A 2 15.07 -58.17 -14.13
N SER A 3 15.03 -57.92 -15.45
CA SER A 3 16.05 -57.13 -16.16
C SER A 3 16.13 -55.71 -15.57
N PRO A 4 17.32 -55.19 -15.22
CA PRO A 4 17.49 -53.83 -14.69
C PRO A 4 16.83 -52.74 -15.56
N MET A 5 16.86 -52.91 -16.88
CA MET A 5 16.22 -52.00 -17.84
C MET A 5 14.70 -51.95 -17.71
N ALA A 6 14.05 -53.09 -17.41
CA ALA A 6 12.60 -53.15 -17.28
C ALA A 6 12.10 -52.33 -16.07
N HIS A 7 12.90 -52.29 -14.99
CA HIS A 7 12.62 -51.43 -13.84
C HIS A 7 12.72 -49.95 -14.23
N ILE A 8 13.79 -49.55 -14.94
CA ILE A 8 14.00 -48.16 -15.38
C ILE A 8 12.85 -47.71 -16.31
N ILE A 9 12.50 -48.52 -17.30
CA ILE A 9 11.38 -48.23 -18.22
C ILE A 9 10.06 -48.09 -17.46
N ASN A 10 9.81 -48.95 -16.46
CA ASN A 10 8.59 -48.86 -15.65
C ASN A 10 8.58 -47.61 -14.76
N ALA A 11 9.72 -47.22 -14.19
CA ALA A 11 9.87 -46.00 -13.43
C ALA A 11 9.58 -44.76 -14.30
N LEU A 12 10.20 -44.68 -15.48
CA LEU A 12 9.96 -43.61 -16.46
C LEU A 12 8.49 -43.53 -16.88
N LYS A 13 7.86 -44.67 -17.21
CA LYS A 13 6.42 -44.71 -17.52
C LYS A 13 5.58 -44.19 -16.37
N LYS A 14 5.88 -44.58 -15.13
CA LYS A 14 5.17 -44.10 -13.94
C LYS A 14 5.33 -42.59 -13.75
N MET A 15 6.52 -42.03 -13.99
CA MET A 15 6.73 -40.58 -13.91
C MET A 15 5.92 -39.84 -14.98
N LEU A 16 5.95 -40.32 -16.23
CA LEU A 16 5.18 -39.73 -17.32
C LEU A 16 3.66 -39.78 -17.07
N LEU A 17 3.16 -40.85 -16.45
CA LEU A 17 1.75 -41.00 -16.10
C LEU A 17 1.28 -40.04 -15.00
N LYS A 18 2.19 -39.49 -14.18
CA LYS A 18 1.86 -38.50 -13.15
C LYS A 18 1.62 -37.10 -13.72
N GLY A 19 1.88 -36.88 -15.01
CA GLY A 19 1.62 -35.63 -15.70
C GLY A 19 2.80 -34.64 -15.70
N PRO A 20 2.67 -33.55 -16.47
CA PRO A 20 3.76 -32.61 -16.72
C PRO A 20 4.16 -31.82 -15.47
N GLU A 21 3.25 -31.45 -14.58
CA GLU A 21 3.57 -30.66 -13.38
C GLU A 21 4.42 -31.46 -12.38
N TYR A 22 4.20 -32.78 -12.32
CA TYR A 22 5.07 -33.66 -11.55
C TYR A 22 6.44 -33.77 -12.22
N LEU A 23 6.45 -33.92 -13.55
CA LEU A 23 7.67 -34.07 -14.33
C LEU A 23 8.58 -32.83 -14.25
N LEU A 24 8.00 -31.62 -14.29
CA LEU A 24 8.72 -30.34 -14.13
C LEU A 24 9.40 -30.21 -12.76
N ARG A 25 8.82 -30.80 -11.71
CA ARG A 25 9.41 -30.82 -10.36
C ARG A 25 10.50 -31.87 -10.18
N GLU A 26 10.43 -32.93 -10.98
CA GLU A 26 11.29 -34.12 -10.86
C GLU A 26 12.22 -34.27 -12.07
N VAL A 27 12.62 -33.16 -12.70
CA VAL A 27 13.44 -33.15 -13.91
C VAL A 27 14.79 -33.82 -13.70
N GLU A 28 15.39 -33.65 -12.53
CA GLU A 28 16.66 -34.28 -12.16
C GLU A 28 16.51 -35.80 -12.07
N SER A 29 15.53 -36.27 -11.29
CA SER A 29 15.17 -37.69 -11.18
C SER A 29 14.85 -38.31 -12.55
N PHE A 30 14.07 -37.61 -13.37
CA PHE A 30 13.72 -38.03 -14.72
C PHE A 30 14.95 -38.13 -15.61
N SER A 31 15.81 -37.10 -15.60
CA SER A 31 17.04 -37.05 -16.41
C SER A 31 17.97 -38.20 -16.05
N SER A 32 18.15 -38.48 -14.75
CA SER A 32 18.94 -39.61 -14.27
C SER A 32 18.43 -40.94 -14.84
N PHE A 33 17.12 -41.20 -14.80
CA PHE A 33 16.56 -42.43 -15.35
C PHE A 33 16.70 -42.52 -16.89
N VAL A 34 16.65 -41.39 -17.60
CA VAL A 34 16.88 -41.35 -19.05
C VAL A 34 18.34 -41.65 -19.38
N ASP A 35 19.29 -41.13 -18.60
CA ASP A 35 20.71 -41.42 -18.75
C ASP A 35 21.02 -42.89 -18.40
N ASP A 36 20.45 -43.41 -17.31
CA ASP A 36 20.57 -44.83 -16.95
C ASP A 36 20.05 -45.74 -18.07
N LEU A 37 18.91 -45.38 -18.70
CA LEU A 37 18.35 -46.16 -19.81
C LEU A 37 19.23 -46.07 -21.07
N ARG A 38 19.86 -44.92 -21.29
CA ARG A 38 20.78 -44.69 -22.42
C ARG A 38 22.01 -45.59 -22.33
N ASP A 39 22.54 -45.83 -21.14
CA ASP A 39 23.69 -46.72 -20.93
C ASP A 39 23.42 -48.17 -21.36
N TYR A 40 22.14 -48.55 -21.43
CA TYR A 40 21.71 -49.85 -21.93
C TYR A 40 21.23 -49.85 -23.39
N SER A 41 21.48 -48.80 -24.17
CA SER A 41 20.95 -48.62 -25.53
C SER A 41 21.20 -49.82 -26.46
N TRP A 42 22.32 -50.52 -26.30
CA TRP A 42 22.73 -51.68 -27.09
C TRP A 42 21.89 -52.95 -26.85
N ARG A 43 21.09 -52.99 -25.77
CA ARG A 43 20.22 -54.12 -25.42
C ARG A 43 18.74 -53.86 -25.68
N LEU A 44 18.39 -52.65 -26.08
CA LEU A 44 17.01 -52.24 -26.25
C LEU A 44 16.43 -52.85 -27.53
N SER A 45 15.18 -53.31 -27.45
CA SER A 45 14.40 -53.62 -28.65
C SER A 45 14.16 -52.36 -29.49
N SER A 46 13.72 -52.52 -30.73
CA SER A 46 13.39 -51.39 -31.61
C SER A 46 12.33 -50.46 -30.99
N HIS A 47 11.35 -51.02 -30.27
CA HIS A 47 10.33 -50.23 -29.59
C HIS A 47 10.90 -49.44 -28.40
N GLU A 48 11.76 -50.06 -27.59
CA GLU A 48 12.40 -49.40 -26.45
C GLU A 48 13.42 -48.35 -26.89
N SER A 49 14.12 -48.58 -28.00
CA SER A 49 15.01 -47.60 -28.63
C SER A 49 14.24 -46.36 -29.11
N CYS A 50 13.06 -46.56 -29.74
CA CYS A 50 12.18 -45.47 -30.13
C CYS A 50 11.65 -44.70 -28.91
N PHE A 51 11.33 -45.40 -27.82
CA PHE A 51 10.94 -44.78 -26.56
C PHE A 51 12.07 -43.92 -25.96
N LEU A 52 13.30 -44.45 -25.91
CA LEU A 52 14.48 -43.71 -25.44
C LEU A 52 14.74 -42.44 -26.27
N GLN A 53 14.61 -42.49 -27.60
CA GLN A 53 14.77 -41.30 -28.44
C GLN A 53 13.78 -40.18 -28.09
N ARG A 54 12.52 -40.55 -27.82
CA ARG A 54 11.49 -39.59 -27.40
C ARG A 54 11.80 -39.01 -26.02
N LEU A 55 12.28 -39.85 -25.09
CA LEU A 55 12.68 -39.42 -23.75
C LEU A 55 13.89 -38.46 -23.78
N LEU A 56 14.88 -38.73 -24.62
CA LEU A 56 16.06 -37.87 -24.77
C LEU A 56 15.66 -36.48 -25.29
N ARG A 57 14.76 -36.42 -26.28
CA ARG A 57 14.21 -35.16 -26.77
C ARG A 57 13.45 -34.41 -25.68
N LEU A 58 12.54 -35.09 -24.98
CA LEU A 58 11.77 -34.50 -23.89
C LEU A 58 12.68 -34.00 -22.77
N ARG A 59 13.73 -34.74 -22.42
CA ARG A 59 14.72 -34.33 -21.42
C ARG A 59 15.41 -33.03 -21.81
N THR A 60 15.86 -32.89 -23.07
CA THR A 60 16.48 -31.65 -23.54
C THR A 60 15.52 -30.47 -23.39
N GLU A 61 14.28 -30.61 -23.87
CA GLU A 61 13.25 -29.56 -23.75
C GLU A 61 13.00 -29.20 -22.27
N LEU A 62 12.86 -30.20 -21.39
CA LEU A 62 12.65 -29.96 -19.96
C LEU A 62 13.84 -29.28 -19.27
N VAL A 63 15.06 -29.74 -19.51
CA VAL A 63 16.26 -29.18 -18.86
C VAL A 63 16.46 -27.71 -19.26
N ASP A 64 16.14 -27.36 -20.50
CA ASP A 64 16.25 -25.99 -21.00
C ASP A 64 15.11 -25.09 -20.48
N ASP A 65 13.87 -25.59 -20.50
CA ASP A 65 12.68 -24.76 -20.22
C ASP A 65 12.32 -24.68 -18.73
N VAL A 66 12.62 -25.70 -17.92
CA VAL A 66 12.22 -25.75 -16.50
C VAL A 66 12.81 -24.59 -15.67
N PRO A 67 14.11 -24.24 -15.79
CA PRO A 67 14.65 -23.08 -15.09
C PRO A 67 13.94 -21.78 -15.46
N LEU A 68 13.58 -21.62 -16.75
CA LEU A 68 12.84 -20.46 -17.22
C LEU A 68 11.42 -20.41 -16.64
N ILE A 69 10.70 -21.53 -16.64
CA ILE A 69 9.36 -21.64 -16.07
C ILE A 69 9.36 -21.28 -14.58
N PHE A 70 10.26 -21.88 -13.78
CA PHE A 70 10.34 -21.57 -12.36
C PHE A 70 10.74 -20.12 -12.09
N SER A 71 11.68 -19.57 -12.87
CA SER A 71 12.06 -18.16 -12.76
C SER A 71 10.88 -17.22 -13.08
N ALA A 72 10.08 -17.56 -14.10
CA ALA A 72 8.92 -16.77 -14.49
C ALA A 72 7.81 -16.84 -13.42
N GLU A 73 7.55 -18.03 -12.88
CA GLU A 73 6.56 -18.22 -11.80
C GLU A 73 6.95 -17.46 -10.53
N GLU A 74 8.23 -17.48 -10.14
CA GLU A 74 8.70 -16.74 -8.97
C GLU A 74 8.64 -15.22 -9.19
N ALA A 75 9.01 -14.76 -10.40
CA ALA A 75 8.88 -13.35 -10.76
C ALA A 75 7.42 -12.88 -10.71
N ASP A 76 6.47 -13.67 -11.23
CA ASP A 76 5.04 -13.36 -11.18
C ASP A 76 4.52 -13.35 -9.73
N ARG A 77 4.90 -14.35 -8.92
CA ARG A 77 4.55 -14.41 -7.49
C ARG A 77 5.04 -13.16 -6.76
N GLN A 78 6.29 -12.78 -6.99
CA GLN A 78 6.88 -11.62 -6.33
C GLN A 78 6.26 -10.30 -6.83
N HIS A 79 5.98 -10.20 -8.13
CA HIS A 79 5.26 -9.06 -8.70
C HIS A 79 3.89 -8.89 -8.05
N ARG A 80 3.08 -9.96 -7.96
CA ARG A 80 1.75 -9.91 -7.31
C ARG A 80 1.84 -9.49 -5.85
N LYS A 81 2.83 -9.99 -5.11
CA LYS A 81 3.06 -9.61 -3.71
C LYS A 81 3.36 -8.11 -3.57
N VAL A 82 4.28 -7.61 -4.39
CA VAL A 82 4.66 -6.18 -4.41
C VAL A 82 3.47 -5.31 -4.82
N MET A 83 2.73 -5.72 -5.86
CA MET A 83 1.54 -5.01 -6.32
C MET A 83 0.46 -4.90 -5.26
N SER A 84 0.21 -5.99 -4.51
CA SER A 84 -0.75 -5.95 -3.40
C SER A 84 -0.30 -4.97 -2.31
N ALA A 85 0.97 -5.01 -1.91
CA ALA A 85 1.50 -4.11 -0.89
C ALA A 85 1.46 -2.63 -1.33
N LEU A 86 1.78 -2.35 -2.59
CA LEU A 86 1.68 -1.00 -3.16
C LEU A 86 0.24 -0.49 -3.19
N PHE A 87 -0.73 -1.36 -3.48
CA PHE A 87 -2.15 -1.01 -3.45
C PHE A 87 -2.59 -0.62 -2.03
N ASP A 88 -2.24 -1.41 -1.02
CA ASP A 88 -2.56 -1.13 0.38
C ASP A 88 -1.92 0.18 0.85
N GLN A 89 -0.66 0.43 0.48
CA GLN A 89 0.04 1.67 0.80
C GLN A 89 -0.61 2.88 0.12
N THR A 90 -0.94 2.76 -1.17
CA THR A 90 -1.60 3.83 -1.93
C THR A 90 -2.96 4.17 -1.32
N TRP A 91 -3.73 3.15 -0.94
CA TRP A 91 -4.99 3.32 -0.24
C TRP A 91 -4.83 4.07 1.08
N PHE A 92 -3.86 3.65 1.90
CA PHE A 92 -3.58 4.29 3.20
C PHE A 92 -3.21 5.77 3.04
N VAL A 93 -2.34 6.09 2.09
CA VAL A 93 -1.94 7.49 1.81
C VAL A 93 -3.14 8.32 1.38
N LYS A 94 -3.98 7.79 0.48
CA LYS A 94 -5.18 8.49 0.00
C LYS A 94 -6.15 8.80 1.14
N GLU A 95 -6.39 7.84 2.03
CA GLU A 95 -7.31 8.06 3.15
C GLU A 95 -6.72 9.03 4.18
N SER A 96 -5.41 8.97 4.40
CA SER A 96 -4.71 9.93 5.25
C SER A 96 -4.82 11.35 4.69
N MET A 97 -4.63 11.53 3.38
CA MET A 97 -4.81 12.83 2.72
C MET A 97 -6.23 13.36 2.90
N ARG A 98 -7.24 12.53 2.68
CA ARG A 98 -8.65 12.91 2.87
C ARG A 98 -8.96 13.34 4.31
N MET A 99 -8.39 12.66 5.30
CA MET A 99 -8.47 13.05 6.71
C MET A 99 -7.85 14.44 6.94
N TYR A 100 -6.64 14.68 6.41
CA TYR A 100 -5.98 15.99 6.55
C TYR A 100 -6.79 17.11 5.88
N GLU A 101 -7.32 16.89 4.68
CA GLU A 101 -8.20 17.82 3.98
C GLU A 101 -9.45 18.15 4.82
N SER A 102 -10.07 17.13 5.42
CA SER A 102 -11.25 17.31 6.28
C SER A 102 -10.92 18.15 7.52
N ASN A 103 -9.77 17.89 8.15
CA ASN A 103 -9.31 18.65 9.31
C ASN A 103 -9.00 20.11 8.95
N LEU A 104 -8.33 20.34 7.81
CA LEU A 104 -8.05 21.69 7.33
C LEU A 104 -9.33 22.48 7.06
N ALA A 105 -10.33 21.85 6.45
CA ALA A 105 -11.63 22.49 6.24
C ALA A 105 -12.30 22.89 7.57
N ALA A 106 -12.22 22.05 8.60
CA ALA A 106 -12.72 22.37 9.93
C ALA A 106 -11.97 23.55 10.56
N TYR A 107 -10.64 23.60 10.44
CA TYR A 107 -9.83 24.71 10.95
C TYR A 107 -10.14 26.04 10.26
N PHE A 108 -10.32 26.05 8.93
CA PHE A 108 -10.70 27.28 8.22
C PHE A 108 -12.06 27.80 8.69
N HIS A 109 -13.04 26.92 8.90
CA HIS A 109 -14.34 27.33 9.43
C HIS A 109 -14.23 27.87 10.86
N GLU A 110 -13.35 27.30 11.69
CA GLU A 110 -13.09 27.80 13.04
C GLU A 110 -12.38 29.17 13.03
N GLU A 111 -11.43 29.37 12.10
CA GLU A 111 -10.75 30.65 11.88
C GLU A 111 -11.74 31.75 11.49
N GLU A 112 -12.61 31.50 10.52
CA GLU A 112 -13.67 32.44 10.11
C GLU A 112 -14.58 32.83 11.28
N ASN A 113 -14.95 31.86 12.12
CA ASN A 113 -15.76 32.12 13.32
C ASN A 113 -15.01 32.96 14.36
N CYS A 114 -13.71 32.69 14.54
CA CYS A 114 -12.86 33.46 15.43
C CYS A 114 -12.73 34.91 14.95
N ASP A 115 -12.53 35.11 13.64
CA ASP A 115 -12.46 36.43 13.02
C ASP A 115 -13.76 37.21 13.17
N ALA A 116 -14.90 36.57 12.90
CA ALA A 116 -16.22 37.18 13.12
C ALA A 116 -16.42 37.61 14.58
N LYS A 117 -15.99 36.78 15.53
CA LYS A 117 -16.05 37.09 16.97
C LYS A 117 -15.11 38.23 17.34
N ALA A 118 -13.91 38.27 16.77
CA ALA A 118 -12.94 39.35 16.99
C ALA A 118 -13.48 40.69 16.49
N ILE A 119 -14.08 40.72 15.30
CA ILE A 119 -14.75 41.91 14.74
C ILE A 119 -15.86 42.39 15.68
N LYS A 120 -16.73 41.48 16.13
CA LYS A 120 -17.82 41.80 17.07
C LYS A 120 -17.31 42.40 18.38
N LEU A 121 -16.27 41.80 18.96
CA LEU A 121 -15.65 42.29 20.20
C LEU A 121 -14.99 43.66 20.02
N ARG A 122 -14.29 43.91 18.90
CA ARG A 122 -13.74 45.24 18.60
C ARG A 122 -14.85 46.29 18.51
N GLY A 123 -15.98 45.96 17.88
CA GLY A 123 -17.15 46.85 17.83
C GLY A 123 -17.71 47.20 19.21
N TYR A 124 -17.81 46.21 20.11
CA TYR A 124 -18.24 46.46 21.49
C TYR A 124 -17.25 47.32 22.27
N LEU A 125 -15.94 47.07 22.12
CA LEU A 125 -14.90 47.89 22.76
C LEU A 125 -15.00 49.35 22.32
N ALA A 126 -15.09 49.62 21.02
CA ALA A 126 -15.24 50.98 20.49
C ALA A 126 -16.48 51.70 21.07
N ARG A 127 -17.61 50.98 21.19
CA ARG A 127 -18.84 51.52 21.79
C ARG A 127 -18.65 51.85 23.28
N LEU A 128 -18.01 50.96 24.04
CA LEU A 128 -17.73 51.18 25.46
C LEU A 128 -16.77 52.36 25.68
N GLU A 129 -15.75 52.50 24.84
CA GLU A 129 -14.85 53.66 24.86
C GLU A 129 -15.58 54.97 24.57
N GLY A 130 -16.51 54.97 23.60
CA GLY A 130 -17.39 56.12 23.34
C GLY A 130 -18.20 56.53 24.57
N ARG A 131 -18.93 55.57 25.17
CA ARG A 131 -19.72 55.82 26.40
C ARG A 131 -18.88 56.30 27.57
N LYS A 132 -17.65 55.78 27.72
CA LYS A 132 -16.71 56.24 28.75
C LYS A 132 -16.36 57.72 28.57
N LYS A 133 -16.09 58.16 27.33
CA LYS A 133 -15.78 59.57 27.02
C LYS A 133 -16.98 60.49 27.28
N GLU A 134 -18.17 60.09 26.85
CA GLU A 134 -19.43 60.83 27.11
C GLU A 134 -19.68 61.02 28.61
N LEU A 135 -19.57 59.93 29.39
CA LEU A 135 -19.71 60.00 30.85
C LEU A 135 -18.66 60.91 31.49
N GLN A 136 -17.40 60.86 31.02
CA GLN A 136 -16.35 61.75 31.52
C GLN A 136 -16.66 63.23 31.26
N ILE A 137 -17.24 63.56 30.10
CA ILE A 137 -17.65 64.93 29.77
C ILE A 137 -18.81 65.36 30.66
N SER A 138 -19.87 64.55 30.73
CA SER A 138 -21.06 64.81 31.58
C SER A 138 -20.68 65.01 33.05
N VAL A 139 -19.82 64.15 33.61
CA VAL A 139 -19.34 64.29 34.99
C VAL A 139 -18.57 65.60 35.19
N LYS A 140 -17.71 65.99 34.23
CA LYS A 140 -16.97 67.26 34.32
C LYS A 140 -17.91 68.46 34.31
N GLU A 141 -18.92 68.46 33.46
CA GLU A 141 -19.93 69.52 33.39
C GLU A 141 -20.74 69.62 34.69
N ASP A 142 -21.18 68.49 35.24
CA ASP A 142 -21.94 68.48 36.48
C ASP A 142 -21.10 68.94 37.68
N VAL A 143 -19.81 68.56 37.73
CA VAL A 143 -18.86 69.07 38.73
C VAL A 143 -18.67 70.59 38.58
N ALA A 144 -18.55 71.10 37.35
CA ALA A 144 -18.41 72.54 37.11
C ALA A 144 -19.65 73.32 37.60
N LYS A 145 -20.85 72.84 37.28
CA LYS A 145 -22.12 73.43 37.78
C LYS A 145 -22.19 73.43 39.31
N LEU A 146 -21.76 72.34 39.96
CA LEU A 146 -21.73 72.25 41.42
C LEU A 146 -20.74 73.25 42.03
N LEU A 147 -19.57 73.42 41.43
CA LEU A 147 -18.56 74.40 41.87
C LEU A 147 -19.05 75.83 41.72
N GLU A 148 -19.71 76.16 40.61
CA GLU A 148 -20.31 77.48 40.37
C GLU A 148 -21.41 77.78 41.39
N LYS A 149 -22.32 76.82 41.63
CA LYS A 149 -23.37 76.96 42.65
C LYS A 149 -22.77 77.16 44.05
N ARG A 150 -21.70 76.44 44.39
CA ARG A 150 -20.98 76.61 45.66
C ARG A 150 -20.41 78.03 45.78
N HIS A 151 -19.84 78.57 44.71
CA HIS A 151 -19.29 79.92 44.71
C HIS A 151 -20.37 80.97 44.99
N LEU A 152 -21.50 80.90 44.27
CA LEU A 152 -22.65 81.80 44.46
C LEU A 152 -23.21 81.75 45.89
N LEU A 153 -23.23 80.57 46.52
CA LEU A 153 -23.72 80.41 47.90
C LEU A 153 -22.74 80.92 48.97
N LEU A 154 -21.47 81.10 48.65
CA LEU A 154 -20.44 81.57 49.58
C LEU A 154 -20.13 83.07 49.44
N GLU A 155 -20.63 83.72 48.39
CA GLU A 155 -20.51 85.17 48.16
C GLU A 155 -21.74 85.99 48.63
N LEU A 156 -22.77 85.32 49.16
CA LEU A 156 -23.90 85.89 49.91
C LEU A 156 -23.59 85.90 51.42
#